data_AF-A0A166TJD9-F1
#
_entry.id   AF-A0A166TJD9-F1
#
_cell.length_a   1.000
_cell.length_b   1.000
_cell.length_c   1.000
_cell.angle_alpha   90.00
_cell.angle_beta   90.00
_cell.angle_gamma   90.00
#
_symmetry.space_group_name_H-M   'P 1'
#
loop_
_entity.id
_entity.type
_entity.pdbx_description
1 polymer ?
#
loop_
_entity_poly.entity_id
_entity_poly.type
_entity_poly.pdbx_seq_one_letter_code
_entity_poly.pdbx_strand_id
1 'polypeptide(L)'
;MSLRCRQFEVVLENIKYASQYEFSSKWLAATPTEREAHALTGFSRACGISPNLNKARTSCYTELRLSYLRDNGQNMLDLLTAITPDSIANIPAEPSYISNKDWDAVSATHRGSQDDIDKMALAYILVERNTLITVTIHLIIRSFLGLELPTTILSKPSRLLDKTLSPLEKLSQEQARAHYGEKEARTLEKDAKAASKERNSNKDRQCTKCFTLESVGKVFKRCPSCFKISREVLYCSVKCQKEDWKDRHEAVCGKELDFDAAHKLGMSSLQTPRAAPNALIGPPSKGFKRPIELLQQIYFLEQHPQGEYAVYRSVCQDDSDTVVVKYHPSTAARFRERRNYAMTTGDQESVAYICEQILWDIEMRGDRSFLSERIVQQLSTEYAFPGLGQALARLKVIRDQHPQKWPHLQYAA
;
A
#
# COMPACT_ATOMS: atom_id res chain seq x y z
N MET A 1 5.90 4.37 -13.00
CA MET A 1 5.91 4.62 -11.54
C MET A 1 6.59 3.44 -10.88
N SER A 2 7.51 3.64 -9.94
CA SER A 2 8.21 2.51 -9.29
C SER A 2 7.26 1.76 -8.35
N LEU A 3 7.57 0.49 -8.07
CA LEU A 3 6.77 -0.37 -7.19
C LEU A 3 6.58 0.24 -5.80
N ARG A 4 7.66 0.76 -5.19
CA ARG A 4 7.62 1.40 -3.87
C ARG A 4 6.66 2.59 -3.79
N CYS A 5 6.63 3.41 -4.85
CA CYS A 5 5.69 4.53 -4.94
C CYS A 5 4.25 4.03 -5.07
N ARG A 6 4.04 2.98 -5.87
CA ARG A 6 2.72 2.36 -6.03
C ARG A 6 2.19 1.81 -4.72
N GLN A 7 3.01 1.05 -4.01
CA GLN A 7 2.66 0.51 -2.70
C GLN A 7 2.36 1.65 -1.72
N PHE A 8 3.20 2.67 -1.66
CA PHE A 8 3.01 3.82 -0.78
C PHE A 8 1.70 4.58 -1.07
N GLU A 9 1.39 4.86 -2.34
CA GLU A 9 0.12 5.51 -2.73
C GLU A 9 -1.10 4.67 -2.33
N VAL A 10 -1.06 3.37 -2.63
CA VAL A 10 -2.12 2.43 -2.26
C VAL A 10 -2.30 2.41 -0.75
N VAL A 11 -1.23 2.39 0.03
CA VAL A 11 -1.31 2.40 1.49
C VAL A 11 -1.91 3.69 2.02
N LEU A 12 -1.45 4.86 1.54
CA LEU A 12 -1.99 6.15 1.95
C LEU A 12 -3.48 6.28 1.65
N GLU A 13 -3.92 5.77 0.52
CA GLU A 13 -5.33 5.74 0.16
C GLU A 13 -6.12 4.79 1.07
N ASN A 14 -5.59 3.59 1.33
CA ASN A 14 -6.24 2.63 2.21
C ASN A 14 -6.30 3.08 3.68
N ILE A 15 -5.35 3.89 4.16
CA ILE A 15 -5.43 4.52 5.48
C ILE A 15 -6.66 5.41 5.59
N LYS A 16 -6.96 6.18 4.54
CA LYS A 16 -8.20 6.99 4.49
C LYS A 16 -9.43 6.10 4.44
N TYR A 17 -9.34 4.95 3.77
CA TYR A 17 -10.48 4.05 3.68
C TYR A 17 -10.75 3.29 4.98
N ALA A 18 -9.71 2.88 5.69
CA ALA A 18 -9.82 2.31 7.02
C ALA A 18 -10.54 3.28 7.96
N SER A 19 -10.18 4.57 7.91
CA SER A 19 -10.80 5.61 8.74
C SER A 19 -12.24 5.91 8.36
N GLN A 20 -12.52 6.13 7.08
CA GLN A 20 -13.81 6.66 6.62
C GLN A 20 -14.88 5.59 6.44
N TYR A 21 -14.48 4.35 6.15
CA TYR A 21 -15.42 3.32 5.74
C TYR A 21 -15.42 2.09 6.65
N GLU A 22 -14.63 2.05 7.72
CA GLU A 22 -14.43 0.86 8.56
C GLU A 22 -14.09 -0.38 7.71
N PHE A 23 -13.24 -0.17 6.69
CA PHE A 23 -13.05 -1.12 5.59
C PHE A 23 -12.74 -2.56 6.07
N SER A 24 -11.75 -2.73 6.95
CA SER A 24 -11.31 -4.05 7.43
C SER A 24 -12.44 -4.82 8.11
N SER A 25 -13.19 -4.15 8.99
CA SER A 25 -14.35 -4.74 9.68
C SER A 25 -15.45 -5.16 8.70
N LYS A 26 -15.80 -4.29 7.75
CA LYS A 26 -16.82 -4.61 6.73
C LYS A 26 -16.37 -5.74 5.80
N TRP A 27 -15.10 -5.77 5.42
CA TRP A 27 -14.54 -6.82 4.58
C TRP A 27 -14.57 -8.19 5.27
N LEU A 28 -14.22 -8.24 6.55
CA LEU A 28 -14.29 -9.47 7.35
C LEU A 28 -15.74 -9.92 7.57
N ALA A 29 -16.67 -8.98 7.76
CA ALA A 29 -18.10 -9.26 7.92
C ALA A 29 -18.80 -9.69 6.61
N ALA A 30 -18.25 -9.34 5.44
CA ALA A 30 -18.81 -9.73 4.15
C ALA A 30 -18.90 -11.25 4.00
N THR A 31 -19.84 -11.72 3.19
CA THR A 31 -19.94 -13.13 2.85
C THR A 31 -18.83 -13.54 1.87
N PRO A 32 -18.45 -14.83 1.80
CA PRO A 32 -17.50 -15.31 0.80
C PRO A 32 -17.92 -14.97 -0.65
N THR A 33 -19.22 -15.03 -0.95
CA THR A 33 -19.78 -14.71 -2.27
C THR A 33 -19.59 -13.23 -2.63
N GLU A 34 -19.83 -12.32 -1.68
CA GLU A 34 -19.59 -10.88 -1.91
C GLU A 34 -18.10 -10.61 -2.13
N ARG A 35 -17.23 -11.19 -1.28
CA ARG A 35 -15.77 -11.05 -1.45
C ARG A 35 -15.28 -11.58 -2.78
N GLU A 36 -15.82 -12.71 -3.24
CA GLU A 36 -15.49 -13.32 -4.53
C GLU A 36 -15.77 -12.38 -5.71
N ALA A 37 -16.93 -11.71 -5.73
CA ALA A 37 -17.26 -10.77 -6.79
C ALA A 37 -16.26 -9.61 -6.90
N HIS A 38 -15.84 -9.05 -5.75
CA HIS A 38 -14.86 -7.97 -5.70
C HIS A 38 -13.44 -8.46 -5.99
N ALA A 39 -13.07 -9.66 -5.54
CA ALA A 39 -11.80 -10.30 -5.86
C ALA A 39 -11.63 -10.52 -7.37
N LEU A 40 -12.65 -11.05 -8.04
CA LEU A 40 -12.67 -11.24 -9.49
C LEU A 40 -12.60 -9.91 -10.24
N THR A 41 -13.33 -8.90 -9.79
CA THR A 41 -13.30 -7.55 -10.38
C THR A 41 -11.90 -6.95 -10.27
N GLY A 42 -11.32 -6.95 -9.06
CA GLY A 42 -9.99 -6.40 -8.83
C GLY A 42 -8.90 -7.13 -9.63
N PHE A 43 -8.93 -8.46 -9.63
CA PHE A 43 -7.94 -9.27 -10.34
C PHE A 43 -8.04 -9.14 -11.86
N SER A 44 -9.25 -9.22 -12.43
CA SER A 44 -9.45 -9.07 -13.88
C SER A 44 -9.03 -7.69 -14.37
N ARG A 45 -9.37 -6.63 -13.63
CA ARG A 45 -8.97 -5.26 -13.96
C ARG A 45 -7.46 -5.06 -13.83
N ALA A 46 -6.83 -5.59 -12.79
CA ALA A 46 -5.37 -5.53 -12.63
C ALA A 46 -4.64 -6.20 -13.80
N CYS A 47 -5.13 -7.35 -14.26
CA CYS A 47 -4.58 -8.06 -15.42
C CYS A 47 -4.86 -7.31 -16.74
N GLY A 48 -5.98 -6.59 -16.81
CA GLY A 48 -6.31 -5.72 -17.94
C GLY A 48 -5.38 -4.52 -18.11
N ILE A 49 -4.65 -4.14 -17.05
CA ILE A 49 -3.74 -2.98 -17.09
C ILE A 49 -2.67 -3.15 -18.15
N SER A 50 -1.94 -4.26 -18.13
CA SER A 50 -0.85 -4.51 -19.08
C SER A 50 -0.69 -5.99 -19.38
N PRO A 51 -0.18 -6.35 -20.58
CA PRO A 51 0.14 -7.74 -20.90
C PRO A 51 1.14 -8.36 -19.90
N ASN A 52 2.05 -7.56 -19.36
CA ASN A 52 3.07 -8.03 -18.42
C ASN A 52 2.47 -8.40 -17.07
N LEU A 53 1.55 -7.57 -16.54
CA LEU A 53 0.81 -7.89 -15.33
C LEU A 53 -0.11 -9.10 -15.54
N ASN A 54 -0.71 -9.23 -16.73
CA ASN A 54 -1.47 -10.44 -17.06
C ASN A 54 -0.59 -11.70 -17.08
N LYS A 55 0.67 -11.61 -17.53
CA LYS A 55 1.62 -12.73 -17.48
C LYS A 55 2.06 -13.04 -16.05
N ALA A 56 2.25 -12.00 -15.22
CA ALA A 56 2.68 -12.14 -13.83
C ALA A 56 1.72 -12.98 -12.96
N ARG A 57 0.47 -13.21 -13.40
CA ARG A 57 -0.46 -14.15 -12.77
C ARG A 57 0.14 -15.53 -12.51
N THR A 58 1.01 -16.02 -13.40
CA THR A 58 1.66 -17.32 -13.23
C THR A 58 2.59 -17.36 -12.02
N SER A 59 3.03 -16.21 -11.55
CA SER A 59 3.89 -16.04 -10.36
C SER A 59 3.12 -15.63 -9.10
N CYS A 60 1.78 -15.49 -9.18
CA CYS A 60 0.92 -15.07 -8.08
C CYS A 60 -0.16 -16.10 -7.73
N TYR A 61 0.04 -17.38 -8.08
CA TYR A 61 -1.01 -18.40 -8.02
C TYR A 61 -1.44 -18.75 -6.59
N THR A 62 -0.63 -18.42 -5.58
CA THR A 62 -0.97 -18.63 -4.17
C THR A 62 -1.73 -17.43 -3.62
N GLU A 63 -1.18 -16.23 -3.77
CA GLU A 63 -1.70 -14.99 -3.15
C GLU A 63 -2.98 -14.50 -3.82
N LEU A 64 -3.09 -14.67 -5.14
CA LEU A 64 -4.22 -14.18 -5.92
C LEU A 64 -5.19 -15.31 -6.30
N ARG A 65 -5.07 -16.47 -5.64
CA ARG A 65 -6.07 -17.54 -5.78
C ARG A 65 -7.39 -17.06 -5.21
N LEU A 66 -8.48 -17.33 -5.93
CA LEU A 66 -9.81 -16.86 -5.52
C LEU A 66 -10.22 -17.39 -4.15
N SER A 67 -9.98 -18.68 -3.87
CA SER A 67 -10.23 -19.27 -2.55
C SER A 67 -9.41 -18.58 -1.45
N TYR A 68 -8.14 -18.25 -1.75
CA TYR A 68 -7.28 -17.54 -0.80
C TYR A 68 -7.85 -16.16 -0.45
N LEU A 69 -8.35 -15.41 -1.43
CA LEU A 69 -8.90 -14.06 -1.19
C LEU A 69 -10.31 -14.06 -0.57
N ARG A 70 -11.15 -15.08 -0.82
CA ARG A 70 -12.57 -15.07 -0.44
C ARG A 70 -12.89 -15.75 0.91
N ASP A 71 -12.17 -16.80 1.28
CA ASP A 71 -12.69 -17.77 2.27
C ASP A 71 -12.75 -17.17 3.68
N ASN A 72 -11.66 -16.55 4.17
CA ASN A 72 -11.61 -15.94 5.51
C ASN A 72 -11.60 -14.40 5.51
N GLY A 73 -11.41 -13.76 4.35
CA GLY A 73 -11.19 -12.31 4.22
C GLY A 73 -9.83 -11.82 4.77
N GLN A 74 -9.34 -12.41 5.87
CA GLN A 74 -8.07 -12.09 6.54
C GLN A 74 -6.88 -12.14 5.59
N ASN A 75 -6.83 -13.14 4.71
CA ASN A 75 -5.74 -13.31 3.76
C ASN A 75 -5.51 -12.07 2.86
N MET A 76 -6.57 -11.36 2.48
CA MET A 76 -6.45 -10.12 1.70
C MET A 76 -5.90 -8.97 2.56
N LEU A 77 -6.33 -8.87 3.81
CA LEU A 77 -5.81 -7.90 4.78
C LEU A 77 -4.34 -8.18 5.13
N ASP A 78 -3.94 -9.44 5.18
CA ASP A 78 -2.54 -9.85 5.39
C ASP A 78 -1.67 -9.42 4.21
N LEU A 79 -2.17 -9.54 2.97
CA LEU A 79 -1.45 -9.03 1.80
C LEU A 79 -1.36 -7.50 1.80
N LEU A 80 -2.43 -6.79 2.19
CA LEU A 80 -2.41 -5.33 2.38
C LEU A 80 -1.38 -4.94 3.46
N THR A 81 -1.34 -5.68 4.56
CA THR A 81 -0.35 -5.51 5.62
C THR A 81 1.05 -5.80 5.10
N ALA A 82 1.23 -6.84 4.28
CA ALA A 82 2.52 -7.21 3.70
C ALA A 82 3.10 -6.14 2.76
N ILE A 83 2.27 -5.37 2.05
CA ILE A 83 2.74 -4.25 1.20
C ILE A 83 2.86 -2.90 1.93
N THR A 84 2.31 -2.81 3.14
CA THR A 84 2.34 -1.61 3.98
C THR A 84 3.77 -1.36 4.49
N PRO A 85 4.37 -0.16 4.29
CA PRO A 85 5.66 0.19 4.87
C PRO A 85 5.55 0.43 6.39
N ASP A 86 6.67 0.29 7.08
CA ASP A 86 6.80 0.54 8.53
C ASP A 86 6.46 1.98 8.95
N SER A 87 6.54 2.91 8.00
CA SER A 87 6.23 4.32 8.17
C SER A 87 5.58 4.87 6.91
N ILE A 88 4.56 5.70 7.11
CA ILE A 88 3.93 6.47 6.03
C ILE A 88 4.46 7.91 5.91
N ALA A 89 5.46 8.24 6.71
CA ALA A 89 6.10 9.55 6.70
C ALA A 89 6.73 9.90 5.35
N ASN A 90 7.38 8.89 4.76
CA ASN A 90 8.21 9.00 3.59
C ASN A 90 8.02 7.73 2.76
N ILE A 91 8.19 7.88 1.45
CA ILE A 91 8.24 6.73 0.54
C ILE A 91 9.40 5.83 0.99
N PRO A 92 9.17 4.52 1.18
CA PRO A 92 10.21 3.63 1.68
C PRO A 92 11.37 3.57 0.69
N ALA A 93 12.59 3.34 1.19
CA ALA A 93 13.77 3.22 0.33
C ALA A 93 13.57 2.08 -0.68
N GLU A 94 13.09 0.93 -0.21
CA GLU A 94 12.81 -0.25 -1.02
C GLU A 94 11.31 -0.60 -0.99
N PRO A 95 10.77 -1.23 -2.04
CA PRO A 95 9.43 -1.78 -1.99
C PRO A 95 9.35 -2.94 -1.00
N SER A 96 8.15 -3.20 -0.48
CA SER A 96 7.88 -4.40 0.30
C SER A 96 7.62 -5.58 -0.64
N TYR A 97 8.34 -6.69 -0.43
CA TYR A 97 8.15 -7.91 -1.21
C TYR A 97 7.36 -8.93 -0.39
N ILE A 98 6.27 -9.44 -0.98
CA ILE A 98 5.43 -10.46 -0.35
C ILE A 98 6.17 -11.80 -0.44
N SER A 99 6.47 -12.41 0.71
CA SER A 99 7.09 -13.75 0.76
C SER A 99 6.17 -14.80 0.16
N ASN A 100 6.78 -15.77 -0.53
CA ASN A 100 6.09 -16.92 -1.07
C ASN A 100 7.08 -18.06 -1.13
N LYS A 101 6.77 -19.18 -0.46
CA LYS A 101 7.69 -20.32 -0.34
C LYS A 101 8.25 -20.79 -1.68
N ASP A 102 7.40 -20.90 -2.69
CA ASP A 102 7.78 -21.45 -4.00
C ASP A 102 8.64 -20.45 -4.78
N TRP A 103 8.28 -19.16 -4.75
CA TRP A 103 9.07 -18.10 -5.37
C TRP A 103 10.38 -17.83 -4.63
N ASP A 104 10.38 -17.91 -3.31
CA ASP A 104 11.55 -17.75 -2.47
C ASP A 104 12.55 -18.88 -2.74
N ALA A 105 12.07 -20.11 -3.01
CA ALA A 105 12.91 -21.23 -3.43
C ALA A 105 13.52 -21.02 -4.83
N VAL A 106 12.73 -20.53 -5.80
CA VAL A 106 13.24 -20.16 -7.13
C VAL A 106 14.30 -19.05 -7.01
N SER A 107 13.97 -17.97 -6.30
CA SER A 107 14.89 -16.85 -6.06
C SER A 107 16.18 -17.30 -5.36
N ALA A 108 16.09 -18.20 -4.36
CA ALA A 108 17.25 -18.74 -3.67
C ALA A 108 18.16 -19.56 -4.60
N THR A 109 17.56 -20.39 -5.47
CA THR A 109 18.29 -21.23 -6.43
C THR A 109 19.11 -20.39 -7.41
N HIS A 110 18.60 -19.22 -7.78
CA HIS A 110 19.24 -18.36 -8.77
C HIS A 110 20.03 -17.18 -8.17
N ARG A 111 20.03 -17.01 -6.84
CA ARG A 111 20.74 -15.90 -6.17
C ARG A 111 22.23 -15.84 -6.48
N GLY A 112 22.86 -16.99 -6.76
CA GLY A 112 24.27 -17.12 -7.10
C GLY A 112 24.57 -17.11 -8.60
N SER A 113 23.55 -16.98 -9.46
CA SER A 113 23.72 -16.96 -10.92
C SER A 113 24.70 -15.87 -11.33
N GLN A 114 25.63 -16.18 -12.23
CA GLN A 114 26.52 -15.19 -12.84
C GLN A 114 25.94 -14.63 -14.14
N ASP A 115 24.86 -15.20 -14.65
CA ASP A 115 24.18 -14.72 -15.84
C ASP A 115 23.33 -13.49 -15.52
N ASP A 116 23.67 -12.36 -16.12
CA ASP A 116 22.96 -11.11 -15.92
C ASP A 116 21.54 -11.14 -16.51
N ILE A 117 21.29 -11.97 -17.54
CA ILE A 117 19.95 -12.16 -18.10
C ILE A 117 19.05 -12.85 -17.07
N ASP A 118 19.56 -13.86 -16.38
CA ASP A 118 18.84 -14.61 -15.35
C ASP A 118 18.51 -13.71 -14.14
N LYS A 119 19.49 -12.97 -13.62
CA LYS A 119 19.27 -11.97 -12.56
C LYS A 119 18.21 -10.94 -12.96
N MET A 120 18.29 -10.43 -14.19
CA MET A 120 17.34 -9.45 -14.71
C MET A 120 15.93 -10.04 -14.82
N ALA A 121 15.80 -11.26 -15.34
CA ALA A 121 14.51 -11.94 -15.46
C ALA A 121 13.84 -12.13 -14.09
N LEU A 122 14.61 -12.54 -13.08
CA LEU A 122 14.09 -12.73 -11.72
C LEU A 122 13.67 -11.44 -11.06
N ALA A 123 14.50 -10.39 -11.17
CA ALA A 123 14.15 -9.07 -10.66
C ALA A 123 12.87 -8.54 -11.34
N TYR A 124 12.77 -8.73 -12.65
CA TYR A 124 11.60 -8.35 -13.44
C TYR A 124 10.33 -9.08 -12.98
N ILE A 125 10.39 -10.41 -12.85
CA ILE A 125 9.26 -11.23 -12.36
C ILE A 125 8.86 -10.80 -10.95
N LEU A 126 9.83 -10.59 -10.05
CA LEU A 126 9.56 -10.18 -8.68
C LEU A 126 8.83 -8.81 -8.62
N VAL A 127 9.25 -7.85 -9.44
CA VAL A 127 8.61 -6.53 -9.52
C VAL A 127 7.20 -6.64 -10.11
N GLU A 128 7.01 -7.37 -11.21
CA GLU A 128 5.69 -7.52 -11.84
C GLU A 128 4.72 -8.30 -10.93
N ARG A 129 5.19 -9.36 -10.25
CA ARG A 129 4.43 -10.11 -9.24
C ARG A 129 3.89 -9.19 -8.16
N ASN A 130 4.76 -8.43 -7.51
CA ASN A 130 4.35 -7.53 -6.42
C ASN A 130 3.53 -6.35 -6.92
N THR A 131 3.77 -5.88 -8.16
CA THR A 131 2.93 -4.87 -8.80
C THR A 131 1.51 -5.40 -9.01
N LEU A 132 1.37 -6.61 -9.55
CA LEU A 132 0.06 -7.23 -9.77
C LEU A 132 -0.69 -7.41 -8.46
N ILE A 133 -0.05 -7.91 -7.41
CA ILE A 133 -0.68 -8.08 -6.09
C ILE A 133 -1.13 -6.73 -5.52
N THR A 134 -0.23 -5.74 -5.52
CA THR A 134 -0.52 -4.38 -5.01
C THR A 134 -1.71 -3.75 -5.73
N VAL A 135 -1.73 -3.81 -7.06
CA VAL A 135 -2.82 -3.26 -7.87
C VAL A 135 -4.11 -4.04 -7.66
N THR A 136 -4.05 -5.37 -7.58
CA THR A 136 -5.22 -6.21 -7.34
C THR A 136 -5.88 -5.84 -6.02
N ILE A 137 -5.11 -5.78 -4.92
CA ILE A 137 -5.60 -5.36 -3.60
C ILE A 137 -6.29 -3.99 -3.70
N HIS A 138 -5.62 -3.01 -4.31
CA HIS A 138 -6.18 -1.68 -4.46
C HIS A 138 -7.54 -1.70 -5.18
N LEU A 139 -7.66 -2.44 -6.28
CA LEU A 139 -8.89 -2.52 -7.07
C LEU A 139 -10.00 -3.32 -6.36
N ILE A 140 -9.65 -4.33 -5.57
CA ILE A 140 -10.61 -5.05 -4.71
C ILE A 140 -11.22 -4.07 -3.71
N ILE A 141 -10.39 -3.30 -3.00
CA ILE A 141 -10.85 -2.38 -1.94
C ILE A 141 -11.76 -1.31 -2.52
N ARG A 142 -11.36 -0.67 -3.63
CA ARG A 142 -12.22 0.33 -4.29
C ARG A 142 -13.53 -0.27 -4.78
N SER A 143 -13.48 -1.45 -5.39
CA SER A 143 -14.68 -2.13 -5.86
C SER A 143 -15.64 -2.45 -4.71
N PHE A 144 -15.10 -2.95 -3.58
CA PHE A 144 -15.87 -3.27 -2.38
C PHE A 144 -16.53 -2.03 -1.76
N LEU A 145 -15.82 -0.90 -1.77
CA LEU A 145 -16.33 0.38 -1.26
C LEU A 145 -17.24 1.12 -2.26
N GLY A 146 -17.51 0.55 -3.44
CA GLY A 146 -18.31 1.20 -4.48
C GLY A 146 -17.66 2.45 -5.08
N LEU A 147 -16.33 2.59 -4.94
CA LEU A 147 -15.58 3.72 -5.46
C LEU A 147 -15.27 3.52 -6.95
N GLU A 148 -15.16 4.63 -7.68
CA GLU A 148 -14.76 4.59 -9.09
C GLU A 148 -13.42 3.89 -9.24
N LEU A 149 -13.34 2.91 -10.14
CA LEU A 149 -12.09 2.19 -10.40
C LEU A 149 -11.15 3.07 -11.24
N PRO A 150 -9.85 3.17 -10.90
CA PRO A 150 -8.90 3.98 -11.65
C PRO A 150 -8.87 3.56 -13.11
N THR A 151 -8.94 4.55 -14.00
CA THR A 151 -8.65 4.33 -15.41
C THR A 151 -7.18 3.96 -15.56
N THR A 152 -6.91 2.95 -16.40
CA THR A 152 -5.54 2.51 -16.59
C THR A 152 -4.78 3.51 -17.46
N ILE A 153 -3.97 4.33 -16.83
CA ILE A 153 -3.01 5.20 -17.50
C ILE A 153 -1.90 4.35 -18.11
N LEU A 154 -1.88 4.23 -19.42
CA LEU A 154 -0.79 3.56 -20.13
C LEU A 154 0.01 4.58 -20.93
N SER A 155 1.34 4.51 -20.87
CA SER A 155 2.19 5.28 -21.78
C SER A 155 2.13 4.67 -23.18
N LYS A 156 2.10 5.50 -24.24
CA LYS A 156 2.28 4.98 -25.60
C LYS A 156 3.78 4.72 -25.79
N PRO A 157 4.21 3.50 -26.14
CA PRO A 157 5.54 3.39 -26.74
C PRO A 157 5.54 4.29 -27.97
N SER A 158 6.63 5.03 -28.14
CA SER A 158 6.79 5.90 -29.30
C SER A 158 6.69 5.06 -30.57
N ARG A 159 5.96 5.55 -31.57
CA ARG A 159 5.95 4.99 -32.94
C ARG A 159 7.29 5.15 -33.68
N LEU A 160 8.32 5.61 -32.99
CA LEU A 160 9.68 5.76 -33.54
C LEU A 160 10.46 4.45 -33.56
N LEU A 161 9.97 3.38 -32.92
CA LEU A 161 10.48 2.05 -33.22
C LEU A 161 10.10 1.70 -34.66
N ASP A 162 11.15 1.46 -35.45
CA ASP A 162 11.07 0.87 -36.77
C ASP A 162 10.05 -0.29 -36.74
N LYS A 163 9.27 -0.46 -37.82
CA LYS A 163 8.18 -1.47 -37.86
C LYS A 163 8.68 -2.90 -37.68
N THR A 164 9.99 -3.09 -37.63
CA THR A 164 10.67 -4.33 -37.30
C THR A 164 10.37 -4.76 -35.87
N LEU A 165 9.74 -5.92 -35.74
CA LEU A 165 9.62 -6.64 -34.47
C LEU A 165 11.00 -6.79 -33.82
N SER A 166 11.05 -6.55 -32.51
CA SER A 166 12.24 -6.86 -31.72
C SER A 166 12.57 -8.36 -31.80
N PRO A 167 13.84 -8.77 -31.59
CA PRO A 167 14.22 -10.18 -31.58
C PRO A 167 13.35 -11.03 -30.64
N LEU A 168 12.96 -10.48 -29.47
CA LEU A 168 12.10 -11.16 -28.51
C LEU A 168 10.66 -11.32 -29.02
N GLU A 169 10.11 -10.32 -29.71
CA GLU A 169 8.78 -10.42 -30.32
C GLU A 169 8.77 -11.44 -31.46
N LYS A 170 9.82 -11.50 -32.28
CA LYS A 170 9.97 -12.52 -33.33
C LYS A 170 10.02 -13.92 -32.71
N LEU A 171 10.86 -14.13 -31.70
CA LEU A 171 10.96 -15.39 -30.98
C LEU A 171 9.60 -15.79 -30.36
N SER A 172 8.89 -14.85 -29.74
CA SER A 172 7.57 -15.10 -29.18
C SER A 172 6.53 -15.48 -30.23
N GLN A 173 6.59 -14.89 -31.43
CA GLN A 173 5.71 -15.26 -32.55
C GLN A 173 6.05 -16.65 -33.09
N GLU A 174 7.33 -16.97 -33.24
CA GLU A 174 7.80 -18.28 -33.69
C GLU A 174 7.40 -19.38 -32.71
N GLN A 175 7.58 -19.15 -31.40
CA GLN A 175 7.13 -20.06 -30.35
C GLN A 175 5.62 -20.27 -30.37
N ALA A 176 4.84 -19.20 -30.54
CA ALA A 176 3.38 -19.31 -30.65
C ALA A 176 2.97 -20.14 -31.88
N ARG A 177 3.61 -19.93 -33.04
CA ARG A 177 3.36 -20.72 -34.26
C ARG A 177 3.73 -22.19 -34.08
N ALA A 178 4.87 -22.46 -33.45
CA ALA A 178 5.33 -23.82 -33.19
C ALA A 178 4.40 -24.57 -32.23
N HIS A 179 3.89 -23.90 -31.20
CA HIS A 179 3.08 -24.53 -30.16
C HIS A 179 1.59 -24.66 -30.52
N TYR A 180 0.99 -23.61 -31.11
CA TYR A 180 -0.45 -23.56 -31.39
C TYR A 180 -0.80 -23.75 -32.88
N GLY A 181 0.19 -23.73 -33.77
CA GLY A 181 0.00 -23.73 -35.22
C GLY A 181 -0.27 -22.33 -35.80
N GLU A 182 -0.09 -22.19 -37.12
CA GLU A 182 -0.14 -20.90 -37.83
C GLU A 182 -1.49 -20.18 -37.69
N LYS A 183 -2.60 -20.93 -37.78
CA LYS A 183 -3.95 -20.34 -37.73
C LYS A 183 -4.23 -19.72 -36.36
N GLU A 184 -3.97 -20.47 -35.29
CA GLU A 184 -4.25 -20.01 -33.93
C GLU A 184 -3.28 -18.89 -33.51
N ALA A 185 -2.00 -19.00 -33.87
CA ALA A 185 -1.04 -17.94 -33.64
C ALA A 185 -1.45 -16.60 -34.31
N ARG A 186 -2.02 -16.64 -35.52
CA ARG A 186 -2.57 -15.44 -36.18
C ARG A 186 -3.79 -14.86 -35.46
N THR A 187 -4.66 -15.71 -34.91
CA THR A 187 -5.81 -15.26 -34.09
C THR A 187 -5.30 -14.56 -32.84
N LEU A 188 -4.38 -15.20 -32.09
CA LEU A 188 -3.74 -14.61 -30.91
C LEU A 188 -3.06 -13.27 -31.22
N GLU A 189 -2.39 -13.15 -32.38
CA GLU A 189 -1.78 -11.88 -32.81
C GLU A 189 -2.83 -10.79 -33.09
N LYS A 190 -3.93 -11.14 -33.75
CA LYS A 190 -5.05 -10.21 -34.00
C LYS A 190 -5.69 -9.75 -32.70
N ASP A 191 -5.93 -10.66 -31.77
CA ASP A 191 -6.52 -10.36 -30.47
C ASP A 191 -5.57 -9.50 -29.64
N ALA A 192 -4.27 -9.81 -29.63
CA ALA A 192 -3.26 -9.00 -28.98
C ALA A 192 -3.20 -7.57 -29.56
N LYS A 193 -3.32 -7.42 -30.89
CA LYS A 193 -3.40 -6.12 -31.57
C LYS A 193 -4.68 -5.37 -31.23
N ALA A 194 -5.83 -6.04 -31.20
CA ALA A 194 -7.12 -5.45 -30.84
C ALA A 194 -7.10 -4.96 -29.38
N ALA A 195 -6.70 -5.83 -28.45
CA ALA A 195 -6.53 -5.50 -27.05
C ALA A 195 -5.50 -4.38 -26.86
N SER A 196 -4.42 -4.34 -27.67
CA SER A 196 -3.49 -3.21 -27.64
C SER A 196 -4.11 -1.91 -28.15
N LYS A 197 -5.00 -1.94 -29.14
CA LYS A 197 -5.69 -0.75 -29.65
C LYS A 197 -6.68 -0.21 -28.61
N GLU A 198 -7.46 -1.08 -27.98
CA GLU A 198 -8.39 -0.73 -26.91
C GLU A 198 -7.63 -0.14 -25.69
N ARG A 199 -6.58 -0.83 -25.24
CA ARG A 199 -5.67 -0.28 -24.22
C ARG A 199 -5.07 1.05 -24.64
N ASN A 200 -4.89 1.31 -25.95
CA ASN A 200 -4.37 2.57 -26.49
C ASN A 200 -5.42 3.69 -26.60
N SER A 201 -6.70 3.38 -26.69
CA SER A 201 -7.79 4.37 -26.69
C SER A 201 -8.15 4.82 -25.28
N ASN A 202 -8.07 3.92 -24.30
CA ASN A 202 -8.45 4.20 -22.91
C ASN A 202 -7.32 4.86 -22.10
N LYS A 203 -6.34 5.48 -22.77
CA LYS A 203 -5.14 6.02 -22.14
C LYS A 203 -5.35 7.47 -21.76
N ASP A 204 -5.27 7.75 -20.46
CA ASP A 204 -5.02 9.11 -20.00
C ASP A 204 -3.53 9.42 -20.11
N ARG A 205 -3.22 10.67 -20.42
CA ARG A 205 -1.85 11.20 -20.37
C ARG A 205 -1.73 12.07 -19.15
N GLN A 206 -0.61 11.98 -18.43
CA GLN A 206 -0.42 12.77 -17.22
C GLN A 206 0.90 13.53 -17.23
N CYS A 207 0.93 14.67 -16.54
CA CYS A 207 2.15 15.42 -16.34
C CYS A 207 3.10 14.64 -15.43
N THR A 208 4.35 14.49 -15.83
CA THR A 208 5.38 13.75 -15.08
C THR A 208 5.67 14.42 -13.73
N LYS A 209 5.59 15.76 -13.66
CA LYS A 209 5.88 16.52 -12.44
C LYS A 209 4.72 16.58 -11.45
N CYS A 210 3.54 16.93 -11.93
CA CYS A 210 2.39 17.26 -11.07
C CYS A 210 1.23 16.27 -11.19
N PHE A 211 1.37 15.23 -12.00
CA PHE A 211 0.40 14.14 -12.19
C PHE A 211 -0.99 14.58 -12.69
N THR A 212 -1.17 15.85 -13.06
CA THR A 212 -2.40 16.34 -13.68
C THR A 212 -2.69 15.57 -14.97
N LEU A 213 -3.92 15.09 -15.14
CA LEU A 213 -4.39 14.42 -16.35
C LEU A 213 -4.59 15.39 -17.51
N GLU A 214 -4.32 14.93 -18.72
CA GLU A 214 -4.51 15.65 -19.98
C GLU A 214 -6.02 15.71 -20.28
N SER A 215 -6.61 16.90 -20.18
CA SER A 215 -8.02 17.11 -20.50
C SER A 215 -8.23 17.20 -22.02
N VAL A 216 -9.45 16.93 -22.47
CA VAL A 216 -9.86 17.15 -23.87
C VAL A 216 -9.50 18.59 -24.28
N GLY A 217 -8.77 18.74 -25.38
CA GLY A 217 -8.34 20.04 -25.91
C GLY A 217 -7.03 20.61 -25.36
N LYS A 218 -6.43 20.00 -24.32
CA LYS A 218 -5.10 20.40 -23.82
C LYS A 218 -4.09 19.34 -24.21
N VAL A 219 -3.03 19.72 -24.94
CA VAL A 219 -1.95 18.78 -25.31
C VAL A 219 -0.72 19.06 -24.46
N PHE A 220 -0.24 18.04 -23.75
CA PHE A 220 0.98 18.11 -22.95
C PHE A 220 2.22 18.09 -23.84
N LYS A 221 3.24 18.86 -23.42
CA LYS A 221 4.52 18.95 -24.11
C LYS A 221 5.35 17.71 -23.80
N ARG A 222 6.05 17.17 -24.78
CA ARG A 222 6.95 16.03 -24.61
C ARG A 222 8.39 16.50 -24.49
N CYS A 223 9.20 15.80 -23.69
CA CYS A 223 10.65 15.99 -23.73
C CYS A 223 11.22 15.44 -25.06
N PRO A 224 11.82 16.27 -25.94
CA PRO A 224 12.30 15.81 -27.24
C PRO A 224 13.39 14.74 -27.15
N SER A 225 14.35 14.90 -26.22
CA SER A 225 15.46 13.94 -26.06
C SER A 225 14.99 12.58 -25.56
N CYS A 226 14.04 12.54 -24.63
CA CYS A 226 13.45 11.28 -24.18
C CYS A 226 12.61 10.61 -25.27
N PHE A 227 11.91 11.43 -26.05
CA PHE A 227 11.09 10.90 -27.14
C PHE A 227 11.91 10.21 -28.22
N LYS A 228 13.15 10.68 -28.50
CA LYS A 228 14.08 10.04 -29.44
C LYS A 228 14.42 8.59 -29.08
N ILE A 229 14.52 8.28 -27.78
CA ILE A 229 14.77 6.93 -27.27
C ILE A 229 13.47 6.20 -26.88
N SER A 230 12.36 6.59 -27.50
CA SER A 230 11.02 6.02 -27.25
C SER A 230 10.49 6.10 -25.82
N ARG A 231 11.04 6.98 -24.97
CA ARG A 231 10.55 7.24 -23.62
C ARG A 231 9.60 8.43 -23.59
N GLU A 232 8.34 8.18 -23.23
CA GLU A 232 7.31 9.23 -23.15
C GLU A 232 7.39 9.96 -21.81
N VAL A 233 7.92 11.19 -21.83
CA VAL A 233 7.92 12.11 -20.68
C VAL A 233 7.13 13.36 -21.05
N LEU A 234 6.01 13.58 -20.36
CA LEU A 234 5.03 14.61 -20.66
C LEU A 234 4.98 15.67 -19.56
N TYR A 235 4.73 16.93 -19.93
CA TYR A 235 4.56 18.04 -19.01
C TYR A 235 3.38 18.92 -19.42
N CYS A 236 2.54 19.28 -18.45
CA CYS A 236 1.43 20.21 -18.68
C CYS A 236 1.89 21.66 -18.92
N SER A 237 3.13 21.99 -18.53
CA SER A 237 3.72 23.34 -18.66
C SER A 237 5.25 23.29 -18.69
N VAL A 238 5.87 24.36 -19.19
CA VAL A 238 7.34 24.54 -19.14
C VAL A 238 7.84 24.67 -17.70
N LYS A 239 7.00 25.23 -16.80
CA LYS A 239 7.30 25.31 -15.36
C LYS A 239 7.50 23.92 -14.78
N CYS A 240 6.54 23.02 -14.99
CA CYS A 240 6.63 21.63 -14.54
C CYS A 240 7.86 20.91 -15.13
N GLN A 241 8.19 21.15 -16.40
CA GLN A 241 9.40 20.60 -17.00
C GLN A 241 10.68 21.11 -16.32
N LYS A 242 10.78 22.42 -16.05
CA LYS A 242 11.97 23.01 -15.40
C LYS A 242 12.14 22.56 -13.95
N GLU A 243 11.04 22.38 -13.21
CA GLU A 243 11.08 21.83 -11.86
C GLU A 243 11.53 20.36 -11.89
N ASP A 244 10.90 19.54 -12.74
CA ASP A 244 11.28 18.13 -12.88
C ASP A 244 12.72 17.95 -13.40
N TRP A 245 13.20 18.89 -14.23
CA TRP A 245 14.58 18.92 -14.71
C TRP A 245 15.56 18.91 -13.54
N LYS A 246 15.42 19.88 -12.63
CA LYS A 246 16.29 20.04 -11.47
C LYS A 246 16.17 18.88 -10.49
N ASP A 247 14.97 18.32 -10.36
CA ASP A 247 14.70 17.28 -9.37
C ASP A 247 15.28 15.92 -9.78
N ARG A 248 15.05 15.50 -11.03
CA ARG A 248 15.39 14.13 -11.46
C ARG A 248 15.58 13.93 -12.95
N HIS A 249 14.93 14.74 -13.79
CA HIS A 249 14.86 14.45 -15.21
C HIS A 249 16.20 14.63 -15.90
N GLU A 250 17.02 15.57 -15.46
CA GLU A 250 18.37 15.80 -15.98
C GLU A 250 19.24 14.54 -15.94
N ALA A 251 19.16 13.78 -14.84
CA ALA A 251 19.96 12.57 -14.66
C ALA A 251 19.66 11.49 -15.72
N VAL A 252 18.43 11.47 -16.24
CA VAL A 252 17.93 10.40 -17.12
C VAL A 252 17.72 10.84 -18.56
N CYS A 253 17.55 12.15 -18.82
CA CYS A 253 17.05 12.69 -20.07
C CYS A 253 17.83 12.19 -21.29
N GLY A 254 17.15 11.56 -22.26
CA GLY A 254 17.75 11.06 -23.50
C GLY A 254 18.77 9.92 -23.35
N LYS A 255 19.03 9.42 -22.14
CA LYS A 255 19.93 8.28 -21.90
C LYS A 255 19.17 6.97 -21.99
N GLU A 256 19.72 6.02 -22.74
CA GLU A 256 19.40 4.61 -22.56
C GLU A 256 19.78 4.23 -21.14
N LEU A 257 18.84 3.66 -20.40
CA LEU A 257 19.10 3.23 -19.04
C LEU A 257 19.44 1.75 -19.10
N ASP A 258 20.68 1.41 -18.77
CA ASP A 258 20.99 0.05 -18.35
C ASP A 258 20.25 -0.26 -17.04
N PHE A 259 20.23 -1.54 -16.66
CA PHE A 259 19.47 -2.01 -15.51
C PHE A 259 19.91 -1.34 -14.20
N ASP A 260 21.22 -1.21 -13.98
CA ASP A 260 21.79 -0.62 -12.78
C ASP A 260 21.45 0.87 -12.67
N ALA A 261 21.54 1.60 -13.78
CA ALA A 261 21.13 2.99 -13.87
C ALA A 261 19.63 3.12 -13.61
N ALA A 262 18.79 2.31 -14.25
CA ALA A 262 17.33 2.31 -14.03
C ALA A 262 16.97 2.01 -12.57
N HIS A 263 17.64 1.04 -11.96
CA HIS A 263 17.47 0.68 -10.55
C HIS A 263 17.90 1.83 -9.63
N LYS A 264 19.12 2.35 -9.78
CA LYS A 264 19.64 3.49 -8.99
C LYS A 264 18.74 4.73 -9.11
N LEU A 265 18.27 5.04 -10.31
CA LEU A 265 17.33 6.14 -10.55
C LEU A 265 15.97 5.90 -9.90
N GLY A 266 15.46 4.67 -9.99
CA GLY A 266 14.26 4.25 -9.29
C GLY A 266 14.36 4.46 -7.78
N MET A 267 15.56 4.26 -7.21
CA MET A 267 15.90 4.39 -5.79
C MET A 267 16.17 5.84 -5.34
N SER A 268 16.79 6.68 -6.16
CA SER A 268 17.16 8.06 -5.78
C SER A 268 16.03 9.10 -5.90
N SER A 269 14.95 8.79 -6.62
CA SER A 269 14.06 9.82 -7.18
C SER A 269 13.10 10.61 -6.25
N LEU A 270 12.97 10.37 -4.93
CA LEU A 270 11.85 11.01 -4.16
C LEU A 270 12.11 11.38 -2.69
N GLN A 271 13.35 11.65 -2.29
CA GLN A 271 13.60 12.10 -0.91
C GLN A 271 13.87 13.60 -0.87
N THR A 272 12.80 14.40 -0.83
CA THR A 272 12.83 15.54 0.09
C THR A 272 12.41 14.94 1.43
N PRO A 273 13.32 14.77 2.41
CA PRO A 273 12.95 14.25 3.71
C PRO A 273 11.86 15.15 4.27
N ARG A 274 10.63 14.63 4.38
CA ARG A 274 9.65 15.31 5.22
C ARG A 274 10.19 15.16 6.64
N ALA A 275 10.34 16.28 7.37
CA ALA A 275 10.84 16.29 8.74
C ALA A 275 10.21 15.14 9.52
N ALA A 276 11.05 14.23 10.04
CA ALA A 276 10.68 12.87 10.43
C ALA A 276 9.38 12.81 11.26
N PRO A 277 8.24 12.48 10.62
CA PRO A 277 6.93 12.41 11.26
C PRO A 277 6.89 11.39 12.42
N ASN A 278 7.72 10.36 12.37
CA ASN A 278 7.86 9.35 13.44
C ASN A 278 8.64 9.79 14.68
N ALA A 279 9.09 11.04 14.81
CA ALA A 279 9.94 11.45 15.93
C ALA A 279 9.28 11.22 17.31
N LEU A 280 7.95 11.25 17.39
CA LEU A 280 7.21 11.09 18.65
C LEU A 280 7.17 9.63 19.16
N ILE A 281 7.08 8.65 18.25
CA ILE A 281 6.79 7.24 18.57
C ILE A 281 7.99 6.33 18.32
N GLY A 282 8.82 6.64 17.31
CA GLY A 282 9.95 5.81 16.88
C GLY A 282 9.58 4.79 15.79
N PRO A 283 10.58 4.09 15.23
CA PRO A 283 10.38 3.02 14.25
C PRO A 283 9.80 1.76 14.92
N PRO A 284 9.13 0.86 14.18
CA PRO A 284 8.74 -0.43 14.72
C PRO A 284 9.99 -1.29 15.05
N SER A 285 9.84 -2.14 16.05
CA SER A 285 10.83 -3.13 16.46
C SER A 285 10.93 -4.24 15.43
N LYS A 286 12.08 -4.89 15.36
CA LYS A 286 12.34 -5.97 14.40
C LYS A 286 11.26 -7.06 14.51
N GLY A 287 10.58 -7.33 13.40
CA GLY A 287 9.56 -8.37 13.31
C GLY A 287 8.14 -7.92 13.66
N PHE A 288 7.96 -6.72 14.25
CA PHE A 288 6.64 -6.15 14.44
C PHE A 288 6.24 -5.33 13.21
N LYS A 289 5.13 -5.71 12.58
CA LYS A 289 4.55 -4.94 11.47
C LYS A 289 3.28 -4.23 11.93
N ARG A 290 3.26 -2.91 11.78
CA ARG A 290 2.12 -2.07 12.18
C ARG A 290 0.93 -2.34 11.24
N PRO A 291 -0.25 -2.70 11.78
CA PRO A 291 -1.49 -2.73 10.99
C PRO A 291 -1.83 -1.36 10.42
N ILE A 292 -2.68 -1.32 9.40
CA ILE A 292 -3.02 -0.08 8.70
C ILE A 292 -3.78 0.90 9.61
N GLU A 293 -4.63 0.37 10.49
CA GLU A 293 -5.37 1.11 11.51
C GLU A 293 -4.42 1.75 12.52
N LEU A 294 -3.34 1.06 12.90
CA LEU A 294 -2.31 1.66 13.76
C LEU A 294 -1.54 2.76 13.05
N LEU A 295 -1.20 2.61 11.76
CA LEU A 295 -0.56 3.68 11.00
C LEU A 295 -1.44 4.91 10.87
N GLN A 296 -2.76 4.71 10.75
CA GLN A 296 -3.73 5.79 10.80
C GLN A 296 -3.70 6.50 12.15
N GLN A 297 -3.65 5.75 13.25
CA GLN A 297 -3.57 6.31 14.59
C GLN A 297 -2.29 7.14 14.78
N ILE A 298 -1.15 6.64 14.30
CA ILE A 298 0.13 7.36 14.31
C ILE A 298 0.01 8.65 13.49
N TYR A 299 -0.52 8.57 12.27
CA TYR A 299 -0.74 9.74 11.42
C TYR A 299 -1.59 10.81 12.11
N PHE A 300 -2.65 10.40 12.81
CA PHE A 300 -3.52 11.33 13.52
C PHE A 300 -2.79 12.03 14.67
N LEU A 301 -1.95 11.30 15.42
CA LEU A 301 -1.13 11.87 16.50
C LEU A 301 -0.04 12.80 15.96
N GLU A 302 0.50 12.55 14.78
CA GLU A 302 1.43 13.48 14.12
C GLU A 302 0.77 14.81 13.76
N GLN A 303 -0.52 14.80 13.39
CA GLN A 303 -1.28 16.04 13.17
C GLN A 303 -1.66 16.74 14.48
N HIS A 304 -1.65 16.01 15.60
CA HIS A 304 -2.06 16.51 16.92
C HIS A 304 -0.99 16.21 17.98
N PRO A 305 0.19 16.85 17.93
CA PRO A 305 1.34 16.50 18.77
C PRO A 305 1.10 16.69 20.28
N GLN A 306 0.08 17.45 20.65
CA GLN A 306 -0.37 17.64 22.05
C GLN A 306 -1.34 16.54 22.53
N GLY A 307 -1.65 15.58 21.66
CA GLY A 307 -2.55 14.47 21.93
C GLY A 307 -1.85 13.23 22.43
N GLU A 308 -2.51 12.49 23.31
CA GLU A 308 -2.03 11.20 23.77
C GLU A 308 -2.59 10.05 22.93
N TYR A 309 -3.87 10.08 22.57
CA TYR A 309 -4.50 9.05 21.75
C TYR A 309 -5.68 9.63 20.98
N ALA A 310 -5.96 9.17 19.77
CA ALA A 310 -7.23 9.40 19.09
C ALA A 310 -8.22 8.26 19.39
N VAL A 311 -9.46 8.58 19.74
CA VAL A 311 -10.51 7.60 20.05
C VAL A 311 -11.76 7.94 19.25
N TYR A 312 -12.41 6.91 18.68
CA TYR A 312 -13.68 7.10 17.97
C TYR A 312 -14.86 7.22 18.93
N ARG A 313 -15.68 8.25 18.73
CA ARG A 313 -16.97 8.45 19.39
C ARG A 313 -18.00 7.46 18.84
N SER A 314 -18.99 7.15 19.66
CA SER A 314 -20.17 6.39 19.23
C SER A 314 -21.26 7.28 18.63
N VAL A 315 -21.21 8.58 18.92
CA VAL A 315 -22.10 9.61 18.36
C VAL A 315 -21.23 10.70 17.76
N CYS A 316 -21.43 11.03 16.49
CA CYS A 316 -20.73 12.14 15.84
C CYS A 316 -21.08 13.46 16.53
N GLN A 317 -20.07 14.25 16.86
CA GLN A 317 -20.22 15.58 17.43
C GLN A 317 -19.38 16.55 16.59
N ASP A 318 -19.97 17.67 16.15
CA ASP A 318 -19.29 18.70 15.35
C ASP A 318 -18.64 18.14 14.06
N ASP A 319 -19.36 17.25 13.36
CA ASP A 319 -18.89 16.54 12.15
C ASP A 319 -17.62 15.70 12.33
N SER A 320 -17.17 15.48 13.57
CA SER A 320 -16.06 14.60 13.90
C SER A 320 -16.55 13.39 14.72
N ASP A 321 -16.19 12.21 14.25
CA ASP A 321 -16.31 10.97 15.00
C ASP A 321 -15.05 10.68 15.83
N THR A 322 -14.02 11.51 15.78
CA THR A 322 -12.72 11.23 16.41
C THR A 322 -12.35 12.32 17.43
N VAL A 323 -11.87 11.92 18.60
CA VAL A 323 -11.40 12.82 19.67
C VAL A 323 -9.96 12.51 20.03
N VAL A 324 -9.15 13.57 20.16
CA VAL A 324 -7.83 13.50 20.78
C VAL A 324 -8.00 13.51 22.31
N VAL A 325 -7.73 12.37 22.94
CA VAL A 325 -7.61 12.27 24.40
C VAL A 325 -6.38 13.05 24.86
N LYS A 326 -6.58 13.86 25.90
CA LYS A 326 -5.54 14.64 26.56
C LYS A 326 -5.48 14.33 28.05
N TYR A 327 -4.28 14.17 28.58
CA TYR A 327 -4.03 13.93 30.01
C TYR A 327 -3.22 15.05 30.67
N HIS A 328 -3.34 15.17 31.98
CA HIS A 328 -2.45 16.01 32.80
C HIS A 328 -0.98 15.55 32.62
N PRO A 329 0.02 16.47 32.63
CA PRO A 329 1.42 16.13 32.34
C PRO A 329 1.99 14.91 33.08
N SER A 330 1.64 14.73 34.36
CA SER A 330 2.08 13.59 35.18
C SER A 330 1.57 12.24 34.65
N THR A 331 0.33 12.18 34.17
CA THR A 331 -0.27 10.98 33.58
C THR A 331 0.15 10.82 32.11
N ALA A 332 0.25 11.94 31.39
CA ALA A 332 0.61 11.96 29.97
C ALA A 332 1.98 11.33 29.72
N ALA A 333 2.99 11.60 30.56
CA ALA A 333 4.33 11.03 30.39
C ALA A 333 4.30 9.49 30.39
N ARG A 334 3.65 8.88 31.39
CA ARG A 334 3.54 7.41 31.53
C ARG A 334 2.68 6.79 30.44
N PHE A 335 1.57 7.45 30.09
CA PHE A 335 0.72 7.00 29.00
C PHE A 335 1.50 6.99 27.68
N ARG A 336 2.26 8.05 27.37
CA ARG A 336 3.08 8.14 26.17
C ARG A 336 4.17 7.07 26.14
N GLU A 337 4.79 6.75 27.26
CA GLU A 337 5.77 5.66 27.36
C GLU A 337 5.14 4.32 26.95
N ARG A 338 4.02 3.93 27.58
CA ARG A 338 3.30 2.69 27.26
C ARG A 338 2.76 2.67 25.84
N ARG A 339 2.19 3.79 25.39
CA ARG A 339 1.73 3.99 24.01
C ARG A 339 2.87 3.79 23.03
N ASN A 340 3.98 4.51 23.19
CA ASN A 340 5.10 4.41 22.26
C ASN A 340 5.67 2.99 22.26
N TYR A 341 5.75 2.33 23.42
CA TYR A 341 6.14 0.92 23.49
C TYR A 341 5.17 0.03 22.69
N ALA A 342 3.86 0.09 22.96
CA ALA A 342 2.85 -0.66 22.20
C ALA A 342 2.92 -0.39 20.69
N MET A 343 3.05 0.87 20.27
CA MET A 343 3.12 1.26 18.85
C MET A 343 4.43 0.86 18.16
N THR A 344 5.48 0.55 18.93
CA THR A 344 6.77 0.11 18.38
C THR A 344 6.97 -1.39 18.50
N THR A 345 6.36 -2.09 19.46
CA THR A 345 6.60 -3.53 19.68
C THR A 345 5.37 -4.40 19.45
N GLY A 346 4.16 -3.83 19.45
CA GLY A 346 2.91 -4.59 19.50
C GLY A 346 2.65 -5.23 20.87
N ASP A 347 3.31 -4.76 21.92
CA ASP A 347 3.19 -5.33 23.27
C ASP A 347 1.75 -5.32 23.80
N GLN A 348 1.17 -6.51 23.96
CA GLN A 348 -0.23 -6.70 24.33
C GLN A 348 -0.57 -6.16 25.72
N GLU A 349 0.37 -6.22 26.68
CA GLU A 349 0.15 -5.67 28.02
C GLU A 349 0.04 -4.14 27.98
N SER A 350 0.92 -3.48 27.23
CA SER A 350 0.87 -2.04 27.04
C SER A 350 -0.39 -1.62 26.28
N VAL A 351 -0.87 -2.40 25.31
CA VAL A 351 -2.17 -2.16 24.65
C VAL A 351 -3.33 -2.23 25.64
N ALA A 352 -3.35 -3.26 26.50
CA ALA A 352 -4.39 -3.41 27.52
C ALA A 352 -4.36 -2.25 28.53
N TYR A 353 -3.17 -1.81 28.95
CA TYR A 353 -2.98 -0.65 29.81
C TYR A 353 -3.53 0.64 29.18
N ILE A 354 -3.19 0.91 27.92
CA ILE A 354 -3.66 2.08 27.17
C ILE A 354 -5.19 2.08 27.11
N CYS A 355 -5.78 0.93 26.76
CA CYS A 355 -7.23 0.78 26.65
C CYS A 355 -7.93 1.02 27.99
N GLU A 356 -7.43 0.40 29.06
CA GLU A 356 -7.99 0.58 30.41
C GLU A 356 -7.93 2.05 30.86
N GLN A 357 -6.80 2.72 30.65
CA GLN A 357 -6.62 4.12 31.03
C GLN A 357 -7.60 5.06 30.29
N ILE A 358 -7.86 4.79 29.00
CA ILE A 358 -8.84 5.53 28.19
C ILE A 358 -10.25 5.29 28.73
N LEU A 359 -10.62 4.03 28.98
CA LEU A 359 -11.95 3.67 29.49
C LEU A 359 -12.20 4.30 30.86
N TRP A 360 -11.20 4.27 31.75
CA TRP A 360 -11.29 4.87 33.07
C TRP A 360 -11.43 6.40 33.00
N ASP A 361 -10.69 7.09 32.14
CA ASP A 361 -10.81 8.55 31.97
C ASP A 361 -12.21 8.95 31.48
N ILE A 362 -12.77 8.20 30.54
CA ILE A 362 -14.13 8.41 30.03
C ILE A 362 -15.17 8.17 31.12
N GLU A 363 -15.03 7.08 31.89
CA GLU A 363 -15.90 6.77 33.03
C GLU A 363 -15.87 7.88 34.08
N MET A 364 -14.68 8.35 34.45
CA MET A 364 -14.48 9.42 35.44
C MET A 364 -15.04 10.77 34.99
N ARG A 365 -15.04 11.07 33.69
CA ARG A 365 -15.66 12.27 33.11
C ARG A 365 -17.18 12.14 32.97
N GLY A 366 -17.73 10.93 33.07
CA GLY A 366 -19.14 10.65 32.80
C GLY A 366 -19.54 10.90 31.34
N ASP A 367 -18.59 10.79 30.40
CA ASP A 367 -18.84 11.08 28.99
C ASP A 367 -19.54 9.92 28.29
N ARG A 368 -20.84 10.11 27.99
CA ARG A 368 -21.68 9.10 27.33
C ARG A 368 -21.51 9.04 25.82
N SER A 369 -20.66 9.90 25.24
CA SER A 369 -20.39 9.91 23.79
C SER A 369 -19.58 8.69 23.33
N PHE A 370 -19.03 7.93 24.27
CA PHE A 370 -18.17 6.79 24.03
C PHE A 370 -18.80 5.50 24.57
N LEU A 371 -18.84 4.46 23.75
CA LEU A 371 -19.16 3.09 24.16
C LEU A 371 -17.87 2.33 24.40
N SER A 372 -17.79 1.65 25.55
CA SER A 372 -16.59 0.90 25.94
C SER A 372 -16.23 -0.16 24.90
N GLU A 373 -17.25 -0.83 24.35
CA GLU A 373 -17.10 -1.86 23.34
C GLU A 373 -16.44 -1.33 22.05
N ARG A 374 -16.76 -0.09 21.63
CA ARG A 374 -16.15 0.51 20.44
C ARG A 374 -14.68 0.85 20.66
N ILE A 375 -14.30 1.28 21.86
CA ILE A 375 -12.90 1.58 22.21
C ILE A 375 -12.08 0.29 22.25
N VAL A 376 -12.63 -0.75 22.87
CA VAL A 376 -11.99 -2.08 22.88
C VAL A 376 -11.84 -2.61 21.47
N GLN A 377 -12.87 -2.48 20.63
CA GLN A 377 -12.82 -2.90 19.22
C GLN A 377 -11.77 -2.10 18.44
N GLN A 378 -11.71 -0.78 18.63
CA GLN A 378 -10.72 0.09 17.99
C GLN A 378 -9.30 -0.40 18.30
N LEU A 379 -8.93 -0.50 19.58
CA LEU A 379 -7.57 -0.89 19.96
C LEU A 379 -7.27 -2.35 19.61
N SER A 380 -8.26 -3.25 19.71
CA SER A 380 -8.11 -4.63 19.24
C SER A 380 -7.76 -4.68 17.76
N THR A 381 -8.34 -3.80 16.94
CA THR A 381 -8.09 -3.76 15.50
C THR A 381 -6.74 -3.11 15.19
N GLU A 382 -6.47 -1.95 15.80
CA GLU A 382 -5.21 -1.22 15.64
C GLU A 382 -3.99 -2.09 15.94
N TYR A 383 -4.02 -2.87 17.02
CA TYR A 383 -2.89 -3.71 17.43
C TYR A 383 -3.01 -5.17 17.02
N ALA A 384 -4.00 -5.53 16.19
CA ALA A 384 -4.31 -6.94 15.85
C ALA A 384 -4.37 -7.85 17.09
N PHE A 385 -5.02 -7.37 18.16
CA PHE A 385 -5.07 -8.02 19.47
C PHE A 385 -6.49 -8.51 19.83
N PRO A 386 -6.96 -9.63 19.25
CA PRO A 386 -8.30 -10.16 19.51
C PRO A 386 -8.55 -10.56 20.97
N GLY A 387 -7.47 -10.74 21.76
CA GLY A 387 -7.51 -11.08 23.18
C GLY A 387 -7.68 -9.90 24.14
N LEU A 388 -7.87 -8.68 23.63
CA LEU A 388 -7.86 -7.46 24.44
C LEU A 388 -8.97 -7.45 25.50
N GLY A 389 -10.18 -7.93 25.17
CA GLY A 389 -11.28 -8.00 26.13
C GLY A 389 -10.97 -8.88 27.35
N GLN A 390 -10.32 -10.04 27.14
CA GLN A 390 -9.90 -10.91 28.26
C GLN A 390 -8.76 -10.27 29.07
N ALA A 391 -7.83 -9.58 28.42
CA ALA A 391 -6.77 -8.85 29.11
C ALA A 391 -7.33 -7.75 30.02
N LEU A 392 -8.32 -7.00 29.53
CA LEU A 392 -9.01 -5.96 30.30
C LEU A 392 -9.77 -6.53 31.50
N ALA A 393 -10.42 -7.69 31.34
CA ALA A 393 -11.09 -8.35 32.46
C ALA A 393 -10.10 -8.71 33.59
N ARG A 394 -8.87 -9.13 33.25
CA ARG A 394 -7.81 -9.39 34.24
C ARG A 394 -7.35 -8.11 34.92
N LEU A 395 -7.11 -7.04 34.15
CA LEU A 395 -6.73 -5.74 34.70
C LEU A 395 -7.80 -5.19 35.64
N LYS A 396 -9.08 -5.37 35.31
CA LYS A 396 -10.20 -4.98 36.17
C LYS A 396 -10.16 -5.69 37.52
N VAL A 397 -9.89 -7.00 37.55
CA VAL A 397 -9.74 -7.74 38.83
C VAL A 397 -8.60 -7.18 39.67
N ILE A 398 -7.45 -6.86 39.05
CA ILE A 398 -6.30 -6.27 39.75
C ILE A 398 -6.67 -4.89 40.31
N ARG A 399 -7.34 -4.06 39.51
CA ARG A 399 -7.85 -2.74 39.93
C ARG A 399 -8.79 -2.85 41.12
N ASP A 400 -9.77 -3.75 41.06
CA ASP A 400 -10.78 -3.91 42.10
C ASP A 400 -10.16 -4.45 43.41
N GLN A 401 -9.09 -5.24 43.32
CA GLN A 401 -8.30 -5.70 44.48
C GLN A 401 -7.38 -4.62 45.06
N HIS A 402 -6.99 -3.64 44.25
CA HIS A 402 -6.03 -2.60 44.62
C HIS A 402 -6.51 -1.20 44.22
N PRO A 403 -7.68 -0.74 44.69
CA PRO A 403 -8.30 0.51 44.24
C PRO A 403 -7.46 1.76 44.56
N GLN A 404 -6.66 1.72 45.62
CA GLN A 404 -5.74 2.81 45.96
C GLN A 404 -4.41 2.77 45.20
N LYS A 405 -4.14 1.70 44.45
CA LYS A 405 -2.91 1.50 43.67
C LYS A 405 -3.15 1.59 42.16
N TRP A 406 -4.37 1.93 41.72
CA TRP A 406 -4.76 1.95 40.32
C TRP A 406 -5.46 3.28 39.98
N PRO A 407 -4.99 4.09 39.02
CA PRO A 407 -3.90 3.90 38.04
C PRO A 407 -2.52 4.31 38.58
N HIS A 408 -2.43 4.55 39.89
CA HIS A 408 -1.24 5.01 40.58
C HIS A 408 -0.47 3.86 41.23
N LEU A 409 0.29 3.11 40.42
CA LEU A 409 1.54 2.60 40.96
C LEU A 409 2.44 3.82 41.27
N GLN A 410 2.48 4.17 42.56
CA GLN A 410 3.66 4.72 43.19
C GLN A 410 4.80 3.71 42.99
N TYR A 411 5.63 3.96 41.97
CA TYR A 411 6.98 3.41 41.92
C TYR A 411 7.91 4.54 42.36
N ALA A 412 8.37 4.46 43.62
CA ALA A 412 9.61 4.96 44.25
C ALA A 412 10.30 6.17 43.56
N ALA A 413 10.52 7.35 44.16
CA ALA A 413 11.06 7.65 45.50
C ALA A 413 12.24 6.75 45.89
#